data_AF-A0A5C7MV99-F1
#
_entry.id   AF-A0A5C7MV99-F1
#
_cell.length_a   1.000
_cell.length_b   1.000
_cell.length_c   1.000
_cell.angle_alpha   90.00
_cell.angle_beta   90.00
_cell.angle_gamma   90.00
#
_symmetry.space_group_name_H-M   'P 1'
#
loop_
_entity.id
_entity.type
_entity.pdbx_description
1 polymer ?
#
loop_
_entity_poly.entity_id
_entity_poly.type
_entity_poly.pdbx_seq_one_letter_code
_entity_poly.pdbx_strand_id
1 'polypeptide(L)' 'TMLDITGIEAAEGDEVIVFGQELPVSLVASWAQTIPYEILTGISQRVKRVYFEE' A
#
# COMPACT_ATOMS: atom_id res chain seq x y z
N THR A 1 -8.23 -3.07 -7.14
CA THR A 1 -8.24 -4.36 -6.42
C THR A 1 -9.46 -4.39 -5.53
N MET A 2 -10.06 -5.56 -5.34
CA MET A 2 -11.15 -5.76 -4.37
C MET A 2 -10.56 -6.38 -3.10
N LEU A 3 -11.06 -5.98 -1.94
CA LEU A 3 -10.67 -6.51 -0.64
C LEU A 3 -11.88 -7.21 0.00
N ASP A 4 -11.64 -8.33 0.66
CA ASP A 4 -12.65 -8.95 1.50
C ASP A 4 -12.68 -8.22 2.85
N ILE A 5 -13.85 -7.65 3.17
CA ILE A 5 -14.11 -6.91 4.41
C ILE A 5 -15.08 -7.65 5.34
N THR A 6 -15.32 -8.94 5.10
CA THR A 6 -16.25 -9.73 5.92
C THR A 6 -15.84 -9.66 7.41
N GLY A 7 -16.70 -9.07 8.24
CA GLY A 7 -16.45 -8.89 9.67
C GLY A 7 -15.66 -7.63 10.06
N ILE A 8 -15.38 -6.73 9.10
CA ILE A 8 -14.71 -5.45 9.32
C ILE A 8 -15.73 -4.32 9.13
N GLU A 9 -15.76 -3.37 10.06
CA GLU A 9 -16.53 -2.13 9.91
C GLU A 9 -15.73 -1.16 9.05
N ALA A 10 -16.15 -0.97 7.80
CA ALA A 10 -15.53 -0.06 6.84
C ALA A 10 -16.60 0.53 5.92
N ALA A 11 -16.40 1.76 5.48
CA ALA A 11 -17.30 2.52 4.64
C ALA A 11 -16.57 3.23 3.49
N GLU A 12 -17.34 3.77 2.54
CA GLU A 12 -16.78 4.57 1.45
C GLU A 12 -16.11 5.84 2.01
N GLY A 13 -14.89 6.10 1.54
CA GLY A 13 -14.09 7.24 2.00
C GLY A 13 -13.08 6.90 3.09
N ASP A 14 -13.16 5.71 3.68
CA ASP A 14 -12.17 5.26 4.66
C ASP A 14 -10.80 5.06 4.03
N GLU A 15 -9.76 5.36 4.81
CA GLU A 15 -8.38 5.25 4.37
C GLU A 15 -7.92 3.79 4.33
N VAL A 16 -7.07 3.46 3.36
CA VAL A 16 -6.49 2.13 3.20
C VAL A 16 -4.99 2.25 3.01
N ILE A 17 -4.24 1.47 3.79
CA ILE A 17 -2.78 1.35 3.66
C ILE A 17 -2.45 0.18 2.73
N VAL A 18 -1.83 0.46 1.58
CA VAL A 18 -1.36 -0.59 0.65
C VAL A 18 0.03 -1.10 1.05
N PHE A 19 0.90 -0.19 1.51
CA PHE A 19 2.13 -0.47 2.25
C PHE A 19 2.53 0.82 3.00
N GLY A 20 3.23 0.69 4.12
CA GLY A 20 3.59 1.80 4.99
C GLY A 20 4.27 1.33 6.27
N GLN A 21 4.18 2.14 7.32
CA GLN A 21 4.78 1.81 8.63
C GLN A 21 4.15 0.58 9.27
N GLU A 22 2.82 0.47 9.22
CA GLU A 22 2.07 -0.67 9.77
C GLU A 22 2.10 -1.92 8.87
N LEU A 23 2.29 -1.72 7.56
CA LEU A 23 2.38 -2.79 6.58
C LEU A 23 3.67 -2.62 5.75
N PRO A 24 4.83 -3.11 6.22
CA PRO A 24 6.11 -2.87 5.57
C PRO A 24 6.13 -3.38 4.13
N VAL A 25 6.74 -2.60 3.23
CA VAL A 25 6.85 -2.95 1.80
C VAL A 25 7.55 -4.29 1.56
N SER A 26 8.44 -4.72 2.46
CA SER A 26 9.11 -6.02 2.40
C SER A 26 8.15 -7.20 2.56
N LEU A 27 7.13 -7.05 3.43
CA LEU A 27 6.12 -8.07 3.62
C LEU A 27 5.22 -8.18 2.38
N VAL A 28 4.82 -7.04 1.83
CA VAL A 28 4.02 -6.98 0.58
C VAL A 28 4.80 -7.58 -0.60
N ALA A 29 6.10 -7.28 -0.72
CA ALA A 29 6.97 -7.87 -1.73
C ALA A 29 7.05 -9.40 -1.59
N SER A 30 7.17 -9.91 -0.36
CA SER A 30 7.15 -11.36 -0.11
C SER A 30 5.84 -12.02 -0.55
N TRP A 31 4.68 -11.41 -0.29
CA TRP A 31 3.38 -11.93 -0.73
C TRP A 31 3.25 -11.90 -2.26
N ALA A 32 3.78 -10.87 -2.89
CA ALA A 32 3.81 -10.70 -4.33
C ALA A 32 4.96 -11.47 -5.01
N GLN A 33 5.74 -12.25 -4.26
CA GLN A 33 6.89 -13.03 -4.75
C GLN A 33 7.91 -12.19 -5.53
N THR A 34 8.18 -10.98 -5.05
CA THR A 34 9.14 -10.03 -5.63
C THR A 34 10.02 -9.43 -4.53
N ILE A 35 10.87 -8.47 -4.89
CA ILE A 35 11.72 -7.69 -4.01
C ILE A 35 11.12 -6.30 -3.74
N PRO A 36 11.44 -5.66 -2.59
CA PRO A 36 10.93 -4.34 -2.24
C PRO A 36 11.15 -3.27 -3.31
N TYR A 37 12.30 -3.32 -3.99
CA TYR A 37 12.66 -2.34 -5.02
C TYR A 37 11.70 -2.34 -6.19
N GLU A 38 11.20 -3.50 -6.64
CA GLU A 38 10.24 -3.55 -7.75
C GLU A 38 8.93 -2.84 -7.39
N ILE A 39 8.46 -2.98 -6.15
CA ILE A 39 7.27 -2.26 -5.68
C ILE A 39 7.55 -0.75 -5.62
N LEU A 40 8.65 -0.35 -4.99
CA LEU A 40 8.97 1.08 -4.79
C LEU A 40 9.22 1.82 -6.12
N THR A 41 9.94 1.20 -7.06
CA THR A 41 10.23 1.81 -8.36
C THR A 41 9.09 1.63 -9.36
N GLY A 42 8.20 0.66 -9.14
CA GLY A 42 7.03 0.39 -9.98
C GLY A 42 5.87 1.36 -9.79
N ILE A 43 5.95 2.30 -8.84
CA ILE A 43 4.89 3.27 -8.57
C ILE A 43 4.74 4.24 -9.75
N SER A 44 3.66 4.06 -10.50
CA SER A 44 3.29 4.89 -11.64
C SER A 44 3.23 6.39 -11.30
N GLN A 45 3.48 7.23 -12.29
CA GLN A 45 3.41 8.69 -12.18
C GLN A 45 2.02 9.20 -11.78
N ARG A 46 0.95 8.43 -11.99
CA ARG A 46 -0.42 8.79 -11.58
C ARG A 46 -0.60 8.93 -10.06
N VAL A 47 0.29 8.35 -9.26
CA VAL A 47 0.22 8.41 -7.80
C VAL A 47 0.80 9.74 -7.33
N LYS A 48 -0.03 10.55 -6.65
CA LYS A 48 0.35 11.84 -6.09
C LYS A 48 1.43 11.64 -5.03
N ARG A 49 2.52 12.39 -5.14
CA ARG A 49 3.60 12.42 -4.14
C ARG A 49 3.40 13.64 -3.24
N VAL A 50 3.36 13.41 -1.93
CA VAL A 50 3.30 14.45 -0.90
C VAL A 50 4.57 14.29 -0.07
N TYR A 51 5.33 15.37 0.05
CA TYR A 51 6.58 15.39 0.81
C TYR A 51 6.34 16.10 2.13
N PHE A 52 6.86 15.53 3.20
CA PHE A 52 6.86 16.12 4.53
C PHE A 52 8.32 16.39 4.89
N GLU A 53 8.65 17.64 5.21
CA GLU A 53 9.87 18.00 5.94
C GLU A 53 9.47 18.15 7.40
N GLU A 54 10.26 17.54 8.31
CA GLU A 54 10.14 17.76 9.75
C GLU A 54 10.67 19.14 10.16
#